data_AF-A0A7W2SWY2-F1
#
_entry.id   AF-A0A7W2SWY2-F1
#
_cell.length_a   1.000
_cell.length_b   1.000
_cell.length_c   1.000
_cell.angle_alpha   90.00
_cell.angle_beta   90.00
_cell.angle_gamma   90.00
#
_symmetry.space_group_name_H-M   'P 1'
#
loop_
_entity.id
_entity.type
_entity.pdbx_description
1 polymer ?
#
loop_
_entity_poly.entity_id
_entity_poly.type
_entity_poly.pdbx_seq_one_letter_code
_entity_poly.pdbx_strand_id
1 'polypeptide(L)'
;MSRPYEIAAKAIIDETIVTRSRFICYLKPCTSAADAKAFIKSLQVLHPQANHHCYAFIVGRPENSQLYGFSDDGEPSGTAGKPMLNMLMGSNLGELCAVVVRYFGGTKLGPGGLQRAYGGSVKKALANLPTKLKIPMVRKTLACQYAQVNDVLHFVEQMGGEIIQQDYHENVVLILALPDEKLELFQQQLQTMSAGQLTLQPITKKQ
;
A
#
# COMPACT_ATOMS: atom_id res chain seq x y z
N MET A 1 -7.01 -16.87 -0.21
CA MET A 1 -7.25 -15.82 0.80
C MET A 1 -6.00 -14.97 0.94
N SER A 2 -6.18 -13.66 0.89
CA SER A 2 -5.16 -12.66 1.06
C SER A 2 -4.99 -12.34 2.54
N ARG A 3 -3.81 -12.61 3.10
CA ARG A 3 -3.49 -12.28 4.50
C ARG A 3 -3.33 -10.77 4.70
N PRO A 4 -3.53 -10.25 5.91
CA PRO A 4 -3.11 -8.90 6.28
C PRO A 4 -1.63 -8.66 6.00
N TYR A 5 -1.28 -7.42 5.67
CA TYR A 5 0.12 -7.00 5.45
C TYR A 5 0.30 -5.56 5.90
N GLU A 6 1.53 -5.19 6.24
CA GLU A 6 1.84 -3.84 6.68
C GLU A 6 1.99 -2.89 5.50
N ILE A 7 1.48 -1.66 5.69
CA ILE A 7 1.61 -0.55 4.77
C ILE A 7 2.05 0.70 5.51
N ALA A 8 2.58 1.68 4.79
CA ALA A 8 2.89 2.99 5.34
C ALA A 8 1.61 3.72 5.83
N ALA A 9 1.64 4.24 7.06
CA ALA A 9 0.51 4.99 7.62
C ALA A 9 0.49 6.46 7.19
N LYS A 10 1.67 7.07 7.04
CA LYS A 10 1.85 8.45 6.56
C LYS A 10 3.15 8.58 5.77
N ALA A 11 3.27 9.71 5.06
CA ALA A 11 4.53 10.09 4.42
C ALA A 11 5.54 10.60 5.45
N ILE A 12 6.82 10.40 5.18
CA ILE A 12 7.94 10.96 5.95
C ILE A 12 9.06 11.43 5.03
N ILE A 13 9.95 12.24 5.57
CA ILE A 13 11.14 12.76 4.91
C ILE A 13 12.32 12.54 5.86
N ASP A 14 13.42 12.00 5.36
CA ASP A 14 14.67 11.90 6.08
C ASP A 14 15.82 12.40 5.22
N GLU A 15 16.76 13.12 5.82
CA GLU A 15 17.94 13.64 5.14
C GLU A 15 19.21 12.98 5.67
N THR A 16 20.12 12.66 4.74
CA THR A 16 21.46 12.14 5.03
C THR A 16 22.51 12.84 4.18
N ILE A 17 23.63 13.21 4.78
CA ILE A 17 24.78 13.80 4.09
C ILE A 17 25.89 12.75 4.00
N VAL A 18 26.39 12.49 2.79
CA VAL A 18 27.50 11.56 2.53
C VAL A 18 28.52 12.24 1.64
N THR A 19 29.74 12.42 2.14
CA THR A 19 30.85 13.06 1.38
C THR A 19 30.39 14.38 0.73
N ARG A 20 29.80 15.26 1.54
CA ARG A 20 29.21 16.57 1.15
C ARG A 20 28.01 16.51 0.19
N SER A 21 27.68 15.35 -0.36
CA SER A 21 26.46 15.17 -1.14
C SER A 21 25.27 15.02 -0.20
N ARG A 22 24.16 15.67 -0.50
CA ARG A 22 22.93 15.63 0.29
C ARG A 22 21.92 14.69 -0.37
N PHE A 23 21.38 13.75 0.40
CA PHE A 23 20.38 12.77 -0.02
C PHE A 23 19.13 12.99 0.82
N ILE A 24 18.04 13.41 0.19
CA ILE A 24 16.75 13.63 0.84
C ILE A 24 15.82 12.49 0.42
N CYS A 25 15.54 11.57 1.34
CA CYS A 25 14.67 10.43 1.12
C CYS A 25 13.24 10.78 1.51
N TYR A 26 12.35 10.68 0.54
CA TYR A 26 10.92 10.79 0.71
C TYR A 26 10.29 9.40 0.66
N LEU A 27 9.56 9.03 1.70
CA LEU A 27 8.72 7.83 1.72
C LEU A 27 7.25 8.24 1.74
N LYS A 28 6.43 7.67 0.87
CA LYS A 28 5.01 7.98 0.77
C LYS A 28 4.16 6.73 0.51
N PRO A 29 3.01 6.57 1.20
CA PRO A 29 2.01 5.58 0.83
C PRO A 29 1.63 5.72 -0.65
N CYS A 30 1.66 4.61 -1.38
CA CYS A 30 1.52 4.61 -2.83
C CYS A 30 0.86 3.33 -3.33
N THR A 31 -0.35 3.45 -3.88
CA THR A 31 -1.21 2.32 -4.24
C THR A 31 -1.19 1.96 -5.72
N SER A 32 -0.54 2.77 -6.56
CA SER A 32 -0.44 2.50 -7.98
C SER A 32 0.83 3.10 -8.59
N ALA A 33 1.23 2.57 -9.76
CA ALA A 33 2.34 3.14 -10.53
C ALA A 33 2.02 4.57 -11.02
N ALA A 34 0.73 4.91 -11.21
CA ALA A 34 0.30 6.26 -11.56
C ALA A 34 0.53 7.24 -10.40
N ASP A 35 0.17 6.83 -9.17
CA ASP A 35 0.42 7.62 -7.95
C ASP A 35 1.92 7.84 -7.74
N ALA A 36 2.74 6.80 -7.98
CA ALA A 36 4.20 6.89 -7.88
C ALA A 36 4.74 7.93 -8.87
N LYS A 37 4.32 7.87 -10.14
CA LYS A 37 4.73 8.82 -11.18
C LYS A 37 4.33 10.25 -10.83
N ALA A 38 3.11 10.46 -10.33
CA ALA A 38 2.65 11.77 -9.89
C ALA A 38 3.50 12.31 -8.73
N PHE A 39 3.86 11.45 -7.79
CA PHE A 39 4.70 11.81 -6.66
C PHE A 39 6.13 12.18 -7.09
N ILE A 40 6.77 11.37 -7.95
CA ILE A 40 8.10 11.68 -8.49
C ILE A 40 8.09 13.05 -9.20
N LYS A 41 7.08 13.29 -10.04
CA LYS A 41 6.93 14.58 -10.74
C LYS A 41 6.78 15.76 -9.78
N SER A 42 6.03 15.60 -8.69
CA SER A 42 5.92 16.65 -7.67
C SER A 42 7.26 16.98 -7.00
N LEU A 43 8.12 15.97 -6.79
CA LEU A 43 9.43 16.18 -6.19
C LEU A 43 10.42 16.80 -7.17
N GLN A 44 10.33 16.48 -8.46
CA GLN A 44 11.10 17.16 -9.50
C GLN A 44 10.77 18.65 -9.59
N VAL A 45 9.48 19.01 -9.44
CA VAL A 45 9.05 20.42 -9.37
C VAL A 45 9.51 21.09 -8.08
N LEU A 46 9.50 20.38 -6.95
CA LEU A 46 9.97 20.89 -5.65
C LEU A 46 11.50 21.07 -5.61
N HIS A 47 12.24 20.22 -6.32
CA HIS A 47 13.71 20.18 -6.32
C HIS A 47 14.30 20.34 -7.74
N PRO A 48 14.02 21.44 -8.46
CA PRO A 48 14.43 21.58 -9.85
C PRO A 48 15.96 21.66 -10.04
N GLN A 49 16.70 21.97 -8.96
CA GLN A 49 18.16 22.08 -8.94
C GLN A 49 18.87 20.80 -8.45
N ALA A 50 18.12 19.73 -8.13
CA ALA A 50 18.73 18.47 -7.75
C ALA A 50 19.31 17.75 -8.98
N ASN A 51 20.37 16.99 -8.77
CA ASN A 51 21.04 16.25 -9.83
C ASN A 51 20.24 15.02 -10.26
N HIS A 52 19.64 14.34 -9.29
CA HIS A 52 18.92 13.08 -9.49
C HIS A 52 17.74 12.95 -8.54
N HIS A 53 16.69 12.28 -9.02
CA HIS A 53 15.44 11.91 -8.34
C HIS A 53 15.25 10.39 -8.49
N CYS A 54 16.23 9.62 -8.04
CA CYS A 54 16.17 8.16 -8.10
C CYS A 54 14.99 7.66 -7.26
N TYR A 55 14.33 6.60 -7.72
CA TYR A 55 13.14 6.10 -7.04
C TYR A 55 13.07 4.58 -7.04
N ALA A 56 12.29 4.07 -6.10
CA ALA A 56 11.83 2.69 -6.04
C ALA A 56 10.42 2.65 -5.44
N PHE A 57 9.59 1.70 -5.85
CA PHE A 57 8.26 1.52 -5.29
C PHE A 57 7.83 0.06 -5.30
N ILE A 58 6.93 -0.25 -4.36
CA ILE A 58 6.11 -1.46 -4.31
C ILE A 58 4.67 -0.97 -4.20
N VAL A 59 3.89 -1.01 -5.27
CA VAL A 59 2.55 -0.39 -5.32
C VAL A 59 1.41 -1.37 -5.01
N GLY A 60 1.74 -2.52 -4.47
CA GLY A 60 0.76 -3.52 -4.04
C GLY A 60 1.27 -4.32 -2.85
N ARG A 61 0.89 -5.59 -2.80
CA ARG A 61 1.36 -6.51 -1.76
C ARG A 61 2.88 -6.63 -1.82
N PRO A 62 3.55 -6.76 -0.66
CA PRO A 62 5.01 -6.85 -0.59
C PRO A 62 5.57 -8.02 -1.39
N GLU A 63 4.80 -9.11 -1.56
CA GLU A 63 5.21 -10.32 -2.29
C GLU A 63 5.03 -10.22 -3.82
N ASN A 64 4.27 -9.23 -4.32
CA ASN A 64 3.88 -9.18 -5.72
C ASN A 64 4.89 -8.40 -6.58
N SER A 65 5.89 -9.12 -7.10
CA SER A 65 6.99 -8.56 -7.88
C SER A 65 6.58 -7.86 -9.18
N GLN A 66 5.40 -8.15 -9.73
CA GLN A 66 4.89 -7.45 -10.92
C GLN A 66 4.53 -5.98 -10.63
N LEU A 67 4.38 -5.62 -9.36
CA LEU A 67 4.03 -4.27 -8.90
C LEU A 67 5.24 -3.52 -8.32
N TYR A 68 6.44 -3.96 -8.65
CA TYR A 68 7.68 -3.27 -8.29
C TYR A 68 8.14 -2.36 -9.43
N GLY A 69 8.84 -1.29 -9.08
CA GLY A 69 9.51 -0.44 -10.07
C GLY A 69 10.62 0.37 -9.44
N PHE A 70 11.63 0.72 -10.22
CA PHE A 70 12.75 1.55 -9.78
C PHE A 70 13.41 2.27 -10.95
N SER A 71 14.20 3.31 -10.65
CA SER A 71 15.01 4.03 -11.63
C SER A 71 16.24 4.64 -10.97
N ASP A 72 17.34 4.66 -11.71
CA ASP A 72 18.57 5.33 -11.32
C ASP A 72 18.59 6.83 -11.71
N ASP A 73 17.62 7.31 -12.48
CA ASP A 73 17.48 8.73 -12.89
C ASP A 73 18.80 9.41 -13.33
N GLY A 74 19.58 8.73 -14.17
CA GLY A 74 20.86 9.24 -14.69
C GLY A 74 22.08 8.98 -13.81
N GLU A 75 21.93 8.39 -12.62
CA GLU A 75 23.03 7.76 -11.90
C GLU A 75 23.58 6.55 -12.69
N PRO A 76 24.81 6.10 -12.42
CA PRO A 76 25.32 4.87 -13.02
C PRO A 76 24.37 3.69 -12.79
N SER A 77 24.17 2.89 -13.83
CA SER A 77 23.19 1.79 -13.82
C SER A 77 23.36 0.85 -12.63
N GLY A 78 22.26 0.60 -11.93
CA GLY A 78 22.19 -0.28 -10.76
C GLY A 78 22.79 0.28 -9.48
N THR A 79 23.14 1.58 -9.44
CA THR A 79 23.77 2.18 -8.25
C THR A 79 22.82 2.92 -7.31
N ALA A 80 21.57 3.18 -7.72
CA ALA A 80 20.60 3.91 -6.92
C ALA A 80 19.28 3.16 -6.77
N GLY A 81 18.51 3.00 -7.85
CA GLY A 81 17.15 2.45 -7.83
C GLY A 81 17.09 1.02 -7.32
N LYS A 82 18.00 0.14 -7.76
CA LYS A 82 18.04 -1.26 -7.32
C LYS A 82 18.38 -1.39 -5.82
N PRO A 83 19.42 -0.72 -5.28
CA PRO A 83 19.64 -0.65 -3.83
C PRO A 83 18.44 -0.15 -3.03
N MET A 84 17.74 0.88 -3.53
CA MET A 84 16.53 1.39 -2.88
C MET A 84 15.41 0.35 -2.85
N LEU A 85 15.15 -0.32 -3.97
CA LEU A 85 14.13 -1.38 -4.06
C LEU A 85 14.46 -2.54 -3.11
N ASN A 86 15.72 -2.94 -3.00
CA ASN A 86 16.14 -3.99 -2.07
C ASN A 86 15.79 -3.66 -0.60
N MET A 87 15.88 -2.38 -0.21
CA MET A 87 15.48 -1.96 1.13
C MET A 87 13.95 -2.00 1.32
N LEU A 88 13.19 -1.62 0.29
CA LEU A 88 11.73 -1.75 0.33
C LEU A 88 11.30 -3.22 0.44
N MET A 89 11.87 -4.10 -0.38
CA MET A 89 11.58 -5.54 -0.32
C MET A 89 11.96 -6.14 1.04
N GLY A 90 13.13 -5.78 1.57
CA GLY A 90 13.58 -6.23 2.89
C GLY A 90 12.75 -5.71 4.06
N SER A 91 11.95 -4.65 3.86
CA SER A 91 11.05 -4.12 4.89
C SER A 91 9.73 -4.88 5.02
N ASN A 92 9.38 -5.71 4.02
CA ASN A 92 8.10 -6.41 3.92
C ASN A 92 6.86 -5.48 3.94
N LEU A 93 7.03 -4.19 3.61
CA LEU A 93 5.94 -3.23 3.48
C LEU A 93 5.39 -3.20 2.06
N GLY A 94 4.06 -3.20 1.95
CA GLY A 94 3.35 -2.94 0.71
C GLY A 94 2.98 -1.47 0.53
N GLU A 95 2.53 -1.13 -0.67
CA GLU A 95 1.94 0.17 -1.01
C GLU A 95 2.79 1.38 -0.60
N LEU A 96 4.05 1.39 -1.04
CA LEU A 96 5.04 2.37 -0.64
C LEU A 96 5.91 2.80 -1.84
N CYS A 97 6.17 4.10 -1.93
CA CYS A 97 7.12 4.67 -2.87
C CYS A 97 8.21 5.44 -2.11
N ALA A 98 9.46 5.21 -2.52
CA ALA A 98 10.64 5.92 -2.10
C ALA A 98 11.20 6.75 -3.26
N VAL A 99 11.48 8.03 -3.00
CA VAL A 99 12.23 8.89 -3.91
C VAL A 99 13.37 9.50 -3.13
N VAL A 100 14.60 9.35 -3.64
CA VAL A 100 15.78 9.98 -3.06
C VAL A 100 16.24 11.09 -3.99
N VAL A 101 16.13 12.31 -3.50
CA VAL A 101 16.60 13.51 -4.19
C VAL A 101 18.04 13.76 -3.80
N ARG A 102 18.93 13.82 -4.78
CA ARG A 102 20.37 14.02 -4.55
C ARG A 102 20.82 15.39 -5.04
N TYR A 103 21.52 16.10 -4.15
CA TYR A 103 22.35 17.24 -4.49
C TYR A 103 23.83 16.84 -4.39
N PHE A 104 24.56 17.00 -5.49
CA PHE A 104 25.97 16.61 -5.59
C PHE A 104 26.88 17.57 -4.80
N GLY A 105 27.73 17.02 -3.95
CA GLY A 105 28.62 17.78 -3.06
C GLY A 105 30.01 18.10 -3.60
N GLY A 106 30.26 17.89 -4.90
CA GLY A 106 31.57 18.14 -5.52
C GLY A 106 32.57 16.99 -5.45
N THR A 107 32.28 15.90 -4.73
CA THR A 107 33.15 14.72 -4.63
C THR A 107 32.41 13.44 -5.04
N LYS A 108 32.98 12.67 -5.96
CA LYS A 108 32.39 11.40 -6.45
C LYS A 108 32.49 10.31 -5.38
N LEU A 109 31.41 9.54 -5.18
CA LEU A 109 31.34 8.45 -4.20
C LEU A 109 31.80 7.08 -4.76
N GLY A 110 31.92 6.97 -6.09
CA GLY A 110 32.08 5.68 -6.78
C GLY A 110 30.84 4.77 -6.69
N PRO A 111 30.77 3.68 -7.47
CA PRO A 111 29.56 2.84 -7.54
C PRO A 111 29.12 2.26 -6.20
N GLY A 112 30.06 1.69 -5.42
CA GLY A 112 29.75 1.12 -4.11
C GLY A 112 29.35 2.17 -3.07
N GLY A 113 29.89 3.39 -3.17
CA GLY A 113 29.48 4.50 -2.31
C GLY A 113 28.06 4.98 -2.60
N LEU A 114 27.68 5.04 -3.88
CA LEU A 114 26.32 5.37 -4.30
C LEU A 114 25.30 4.33 -3.81
N GLN A 115 25.60 3.04 -4.02
CA GLN A 115 24.72 1.96 -3.55
C GLN A 115 24.45 2.05 -2.05
N ARG A 116 25.51 2.29 -1.25
CA ARG A 116 25.39 2.47 0.20
C ARG A 116 24.63 3.75 0.56
N ALA A 117 24.84 4.85 -0.15
CA ALA A 117 24.15 6.12 0.14
C ALA A 117 22.65 6.03 -0.16
N TYR A 118 22.26 5.53 -1.33
CA TYR A 118 20.86 5.41 -1.73
C TYR A 118 20.10 4.37 -0.89
N GLY A 119 20.63 3.15 -0.79
CA GLY A 119 20.04 2.12 0.08
C GLY A 119 20.01 2.56 1.55
N GLY A 120 21.12 3.12 2.05
CA GLY A 120 21.21 3.62 3.42
C GLY A 120 20.19 4.72 3.75
N SER A 121 19.94 5.64 2.82
CA SER A 121 18.94 6.71 2.99
C SER A 121 17.53 6.13 3.13
N VAL A 122 17.16 5.17 2.26
CA VAL A 122 15.86 4.48 2.36
C VAL A 122 15.76 3.67 3.65
N LYS A 123 16.82 2.93 4.02
CA LYS A 123 16.85 2.15 5.26
C LYS A 123 16.63 3.03 6.50
N LYS A 124 17.29 4.19 6.54
CA LYS A 124 17.15 5.15 7.65
C LYS A 124 15.76 5.75 7.71
N ALA A 125 15.19 6.14 6.57
CA ALA A 125 13.81 6.60 6.51
C ALA A 125 12.83 5.52 6.98
N LEU A 126 12.97 4.28 6.49
CA LEU A 126 12.12 3.15 6.89
C LEU A 126 12.11 2.91 8.40
N ALA A 127 13.24 3.07 9.09
CA ALA A 127 13.32 2.91 10.54
C ALA A 127 12.43 3.90 11.32
N ASN A 128 12.07 5.03 10.71
CA ASN A 128 11.22 6.07 11.29
C ASN A 128 9.81 6.08 10.68
N LEU A 129 9.50 5.17 9.75
CA LEU A 129 8.22 5.14 9.04
C LEU A 129 7.15 4.47 9.92
N PRO A 130 6.10 5.18 10.32
CA PRO A 130 4.97 4.53 10.99
C PRO A 130 4.19 3.66 10.01
N THR A 131 3.87 2.45 10.45
CA THR A 131 3.13 1.46 9.69
C THR A 131 1.74 1.25 10.26
N LYS A 132 0.86 0.66 9.45
CA LYS A 132 -0.43 0.13 9.88
C LYS A 132 -0.71 -1.18 9.16
N LEU A 133 -1.49 -2.04 9.80
CA LEU A 133 -1.95 -3.27 9.19
C LEU A 133 -3.08 -2.99 8.20
N LYS A 134 -2.95 -3.46 6.96
CA LYS A 134 -4.02 -3.46 5.96
C LYS A 134 -4.66 -4.84 5.92
N ILE A 135 -5.96 -4.88 6.18
CA ILE A 135 -6.78 -6.10 6.08
C ILE A 135 -7.38 -6.15 4.67
N PRO A 136 -7.09 -7.17 3.85
CA PRO A 136 -7.74 -7.35 2.56
C PRO A 136 -9.22 -7.59 2.75
N MET A 137 -10.04 -6.75 2.12
CA MET A 137 -11.49 -6.84 2.16
C MET A 137 -12.02 -7.35 0.82
N VAL A 138 -12.97 -8.29 0.88
CA VAL A 138 -13.75 -8.74 -0.27
C VAL A 138 -15.15 -8.19 -0.17
N ARG A 139 -15.69 -7.74 -1.30
CA ARG A 139 -17.05 -7.24 -1.32
C ARG A 139 -18.05 -8.32 -1.74
N LYS A 140 -19.18 -8.36 -1.04
CA LYS A 140 -20.27 -9.32 -1.25
C LYS A 140 -21.61 -8.61 -1.14
N THR A 141 -22.64 -9.25 -1.71
CA THR A 141 -24.03 -8.79 -1.60
C THR A 141 -24.79 -9.75 -0.70
N LEU A 142 -25.68 -9.22 0.13
CA LEU A 142 -26.57 -9.99 0.98
C LEU A 142 -27.98 -9.43 0.90
N ALA A 143 -28.95 -10.25 0.51
CA ALA A 143 -30.37 -9.90 0.62
C ALA A 143 -30.93 -10.46 1.92
N CYS A 144 -31.64 -9.64 2.69
CA CYS A 144 -32.26 -10.02 3.95
C CYS A 144 -33.61 -9.33 4.13
N GLN A 145 -34.43 -9.85 5.04
CA GLN A 145 -35.70 -9.23 5.40
C GLN A 145 -35.47 -8.08 6.38
N TYR A 146 -36.40 -7.13 6.44
CA TYR A 146 -36.34 -5.99 7.38
C TYR A 146 -36.13 -6.42 8.83
N ALA A 147 -36.77 -7.51 9.26
CA ALA A 147 -36.62 -8.05 10.62
C ALA A 147 -35.20 -8.57 10.93
N GLN A 148 -34.42 -8.94 9.91
CA GLN A 148 -33.09 -9.53 10.04
C GLN A 148 -31.97 -8.48 9.93
N VAL A 149 -32.28 -7.24 9.54
CA VAL A 149 -31.28 -6.21 9.23
C VAL A 149 -30.35 -5.97 10.43
N ASN A 150 -30.91 -5.71 11.61
CA ASN A 150 -30.09 -5.39 12.78
C ASN A 150 -29.14 -6.53 13.18
N ASP A 151 -29.62 -7.77 13.11
CA ASP A 151 -28.81 -8.95 13.41
C ASP A 151 -27.67 -9.11 12.40
N VAL A 152 -27.95 -8.87 11.11
CA VAL A 152 -26.96 -8.90 10.04
C VAL A 152 -25.93 -7.78 10.20
N LEU A 153 -26.36 -6.55 10.49
CA LEU A 153 -25.46 -5.41 10.71
C LEU A 153 -24.52 -5.68 11.88
N HIS A 154 -25.07 -6.17 13.00
CA HIS A 154 -24.28 -6.52 14.18
C HIS A 154 -23.30 -7.65 13.88
N PHE A 155 -23.73 -8.69 13.17
CA PHE A 155 -22.88 -9.81 12.80
C PHE A 155 -21.72 -9.39 11.87
N VAL A 156 -21.98 -8.49 10.91
CA VAL A 156 -20.94 -7.92 10.05
C VAL A 156 -19.89 -7.18 10.86
N GLU A 157 -20.31 -6.33 11.79
CA GLU A 157 -19.40 -5.60 12.68
C GLU A 157 -18.58 -6.55 13.56
N GLN A 158 -19.20 -7.56 14.19
CA GLN A 158 -18.51 -8.57 15.01
C GLN A 158 -17.42 -9.32 14.22
N MET A 159 -17.65 -9.55 12.93
CA MET A 159 -16.69 -10.22 12.05
C MET A 159 -15.59 -9.28 11.53
N GLY A 160 -15.65 -7.99 11.87
CA GLY A 160 -14.72 -6.96 11.39
C GLY A 160 -14.98 -6.56 9.94
N GLY A 161 -16.22 -6.73 9.47
CA GLY A 161 -16.68 -6.24 8.19
C GLY A 161 -17.29 -4.85 8.28
N GLU A 162 -17.53 -4.27 7.11
CA GLU A 162 -18.08 -2.94 6.94
C GLU A 162 -19.31 -2.99 6.02
N ILE A 163 -20.28 -2.13 6.30
CA ILE A 163 -21.47 -1.95 5.45
C ILE A 163 -21.17 -0.83 4.45
N ILE A 164 -21.09 -1.18 3.18
CA ILE A 164 -20.77 -0.24 2.10
C ILE A 164 -22.03 0.47 1.60
N GLN A 165 -23.14 -0.26 1.50
CA GLN A 165 -24.41 0.26 1.01
C GLN A 165 -25.58 -0.55 1.58
N GLN A 166 -26.73 0.12 1.76
CA GLN A 166 -27.99 -0.50 2.18
C GLN A 166 -29.11 0.02 1.26
N ASP A 167 -29.71 -0.88 0.48
CA ASP A 167 -30.80 -0.57 -0.43
C ASP A 167 -32.10 -1.20 0.08
N TYR A 168 -33.09 -0.37 0.38
CA TYR A 168 -34.37 -0.81 0.94
C TYR A 168 -35.44 -0.90 -0.16
N HIS A 169 -35.83 -2.12 -0.50
CA HIS A 169 -36.90 -2.44 -1.46
C HIS A 169 -37.92 -3.40 -0.80
N GLU A 170 -38.50 -4.35 -1.55
CA GLU A 170 -39.29 -5.45 -0.95
C GLU A 170 -38.45 -6.27 0.04
N ASN A 171 -37.17 -6.49 -0.29
CA ASN A 171 -36.14 -6.99 0.61
C ASN A 171 -35.04 -5.94 0.76
N VAL A 172 -34.28 -6.02 1.85
CA VAL A 172 -33.11 -5.16 2.08
C VAL A 172 -31.88 -5.81 1.46
N VAL A 173 -31.23 -5.09 0.55
CA VAL A 173 -30.00 -5.54 -0.12
C VAL A 173 -28.82 -4.77 0.44
N LEU A 174 -27.86 -5.49 1.00
CA LEU A 174 -26.67 -4.93 1.61
C LEU A 174 -25.47 -5.22 0.72
N ILE A 175 -24.62 -4.21 0.50
CA ILE A 175 -23.26 -4.41 -0.01
C ILE A 175 -22.32 -4.37 1.18
N LEU A 176 -21.61 -5.48 1.39
CA LEU A 176 -20.74 -5.72 2.52
C LEU A 176 -19.29 -5.74 2.05
N ALA A 177 -18.37 -5.22 2.85
CA ALA A 177 -16.93 -5.50 2.74
C ALA A 177 -16.52 -6.37 3.93
N LEU A 178 -16.01 -7.57 3.66
CA LEU A 178 -15.67 -8.56 4.68
C LEU A 178 -14.18 -8.88 4.61
N PRO A 179 -13.49 -9.15 5.73
CA PRO A 179 -12.12 -9.63 5.70
C PRO A 179 -12.01 -10.92 4.89
N ASP A 180 -11.15 -10.94 3.87
CA ASP A 180 -11.01 -12.07 2.94
C ASP A 180 -10.69 -13.38 3.67
N GLU A 181 -9.84 -13.30 4.70
CA GLU A 181 -9.46 -14.45 5.53
C GLU A 181 -10.60 -15.00 6.38
N LYS A 182 -11.64 -14.21 6.66
CA LYS A 182 -12.81 -14.62 7.45
C LYS A 182 -14.02 -14.97 6.60
N LEU A 183 -13.91 -14.90 5.26
CA LEU A 183 -15.06 -15.06 4.37
C LEU A 183 -15.75 -16.42 4.56
N GLU A 184 -14.98 -17.51 4.62
CA GLU A 184 -15.55 -18.87 4.79
C GLU A 184 -16.23 -19.02 6.14
N LEU A 185 -15.59 -18.54 7.22
CA LEU A 185 -16.17 -18.55 8.57
C LEU A 185 -17.45 -17.72 8.63
N PHE A 186 -17.45 -16.55 8.00
CA PHE A 186 -18.63 -15.68 7.90
C PHE A 186 -19.78 -16.40 7.21
N GLN A 187 -19.53 -17.08 6.09
CA GLN A 187 -20.56 -17.81 5.36
C GLN A 187 -21.17 -18.94 6.20
N GLN A 188 -20.34 -19.70 6.91
CA GLN A 188 -20.82 -20.79 7.78
C GLN A 188 -21.69 -20.27 8.91
N GLN A 189 -21.24 -19.23 9.63
CA GLN A 189 -21.98 -18.65 10.75
C GLN A 189 -23.26 -17.94 10.28
N LEU A 190 -23.24 -17.27 9.13
CA LEU A 190 -24.43 -16.67 8.52
C LEU A 190 -25.49 -17.73 8.22
N GLN A 191 -25.10 -18.88 7.68
CA GLN A 191 -26.02 -19.99 7.43
C GLN A 191 -26.59 -20.53 8.75
N THR A 192 -25.78 -20.70 9.78
CA THR A 192 -26.25 -21.17 11.10
C THR A 192 -27.24 -20.20 11.73
N MET A 193 -26.95 -18.90 11.78
CA MET A 193 -27.83 -17.92 12.43
C MET A 193 -29.15 -17.68 11.68
N SER A 194 -29.16 -17.95 10.36
CA SER A 194 -30.33 -17.75 9.52
C SER A 194 -31.09 -19.04 9.19
N ALA A 195 -30.71 -20.17 9.79
CA ALA A 195 -31.20 -21.50 9.41
C ALA A 195 -31.14 -21.77 7.88
N GLY A 196 -30.08 -21.26 7.22
CA GLY A 196 -29.84 -21.40 5.78
C GLY A 196 -30.59 -20.41 4.88
N GLN A 197 -31.35 -19.47 5.43
CA GLN A 197 -32.14 -18.51 4.63
C GLN A 197 -31.29 -17.39 4.01
N LEU A 198 -30.16 -17.05 4.63
CA LEU A 198 -29.27 -15.99 4.17
C LEU A 198 -28.03 -16.57 3.49
N THR A 199 -27.67 -16.02 2.33
CA THR A 199 -26.49 -16.45 1.56
C THR A 199 -25.79 -15.26 0.94
N LEU A 200 -24.46 -15.21 1.07
CA LEU A 200 -23.64 -14.22 0.40
C LEU A 200 -23.54 -14.49 -1.10
N GLN A 201 -23.76 -13.44 -1.88
CA GLN A 201 -23.60 -13.45 -3.34
C GLN A 201 -22.38 -12.60 -3.74
N PRO A 202 -21.75 -12.89 -4.90
CA PRO A 202 -20.81 -11.95 -5.52
C PRO A 202 -21.47 -10.58 -5.75
N ILE A 203 -20.68 -9.50 -5.84
CA ILE A 203 -21.23 -8.25 -6.37
C ILE A 203 -21.64 -8.53 -7.82
N THR A 204 -22.94 -8.53 -8.09
CA THR A 204 -23.44 -8.36 -9.45
C THR A 204 -23.27 -6.89 -9.76
N LYS A 205 -22.38 -6.54 -10.70
CA LYS A 205 -22.36 -5.18 -11.25
C LYS A 205 -23.76 -4.89 -11.79
N LYS A 206 -24.55 -4.06 -11.10
CA LYS A 206 -25.54 -3.26 -11.83
C LYS A 206 -24.70 -2.33 -12.70
N GLN A 207 -24.98 -2.41 -14.00
CA GLN A 207 -24.32 -1.68 -15.09
C GLN A 207 -24.25 -0.19 -14.81
#